data_AF-A0A0K0F2Y2-F1
#
_entry.id   AF-A0A0K0F2Y2-F1
#
_cell.length_a   1.000
_cell.length_b   1.000
_cell.length_c   1.000
_cell.angle_alpha   90.00
_cell.angle_beta   90.00
_cell.angle_gamma   90.00
#
_symmetry.space_group_name_H-M   'P 1'
#
loop_
_entity.id
_entity.type
_entity.pdbx_description
1 polymer ?
#
loop_
_entity_poly.entity_id
_entity_poly.type
_entity_poly.pdbx_seq_one_letter_code
_entity_poly.pdbx_strand_id
1 'polypeptide(L)'
;MRYYIDAVWIGEEYWTSIDKFGNILDGRTIDDFITIGSNKILKNPGDRIFVGYWILRDSLGQHEAFGTARLNGSDKVCGTFLNRQNTREEMCGGFRVLSRHKISGVNPFEFIPVTQVIRPYAVTYRRQQPARIYSYNKYENFIGTANLRNRIVWGIESDSTIIKVEETDTYNDYVQNIEILIKNPLRENNDVIMLERLRKERERERTERLCRQINEKERLKNKLRIDTEVHNLSNDNIPLFKRKRVFN
;
A
#
# COMPACT_ATOMS: atom_id res chain seq x y z
N MET A 1 -8.09 -32.38 -20.18
CA MET A 1 -8.72 -31.08 -19.87
C MET A 1 -7.98 -30.47 -18.68
N ARG A 2 -7.05 -29.53 -18.91
CA ARG A 2 -6.25 -28.92 -17.83
C ARG A 2 -7.03 -27.73 -17.28
N TYR A 3 -7.56 -27.86 -16.06
CA TYR A 3 -8.17 -26.74 -15.34
C TYR A 3 -7.12 -25.64 -15.18
N TYR A 4 -7.31 -24.54 -15.91
CA TYR A 4 -6.54 -23.32 -15.78
C TYR A 4 -7.00 -22.69 -14.47
N ILE A 5 -6.17 -22.80 -13.44
CA ILE A 5 -6.41 -22.07 -12.19
C ILE A 5 -5.56 -20.80 -12.29
N ASP A 6 -6.25 -19.71 -12.61
CA ASP A 6 -5.65 -18.39 -12.79
C ASP A 6 -5.09 -17.90 -11.46
N ALA A 7 -3.81 -17.51 -11.49
CA ALA A 7 -3.13 -16.80 -10.43
C ALA A 7 -3.77 -15.41 -10.20
N VAL A 8 -3.54 -14.78 -9.05
CA VAL A 8 -4.27 -13.55 -8.66
C VAL A 8 -3.64 -12.29 -9.25
N TRP A 9 -4.46 -11.49 -9.92
CA TRP A 9 -4.11 -10.13 -10.30
C TRP A 9 -4.53 -9.17 -9.17
N ILE A 10 -3.58 -8.37 -8.68
CA ILE A 10 -3.85 -7.35 -7.64
C ILE A 10 -4.12 -5.98 -8.28
N GLY A 11 -4.94 -5.15 -7.62
CA GLY A 11 -5.27 -3.83 -8.15
C GLY A 11 -4.29 -2.74 -7.75
N GLU A 12 -4.57 -1.51 -8.22
CA GLU A 12 -3.80 -0.30 -7.94
C GLU A 12 -3.74 0.03 -6.43
N GLU A 13 -4.67 -0.49 -5.64
CA GLU A 13 -4.69 -0.33 -4.19
C GLU A 13 -3.47 -0.96 -3.49
N TYR A 14 -2.74 -1.86 -4.14
CA TYR A 14 -1.52 -2.48 -3.63
C TYR A 14 -0.23 -2.01 -4.32
N TRP A 15 -0.32 -1.04 -5.23
CA TRP A 15 0.84 -0.45 -5.89
C TRP A 15 1.02 1.01 -5.49
N THR A 16 2.29 1.39 -5.34
CA THR A 16 2.70 2.79 -5.28
C THR A 16 3.41 3.14 -6.56
N SER A 17 2.95 4.19 -7.25
CA SER A 17 3.62 4.69 -8.45
C SER A 17 4.78 5.60 -8.06
N ILE A 18 5.94 5.35 -8.64
CA ILE A 18 7.10 6.24 -8.61
C ILE A 18 7.15 6.93 -9.97
N ASP A 19 7.00 8.26 -10.00
CA ASP A 19 7.03 9.00 -11.26
C ASP A 19 8.42 8.94 -11.91
N LYS A 20 8.55 9.44 -13.14
CA LYS A 20 9.81 9.44 -13.89
C LYS A 20 10.94 10.26 -13.23
N PHE A 21 10.64 11.08 -12.25
CA PHE A 21 11.59 11.93 -11.52
C PHE A 21 12.00 11.33 -10.16
N GLY A 22 11.37 10.21 -9.77
CA GLY A 22 11.61 9.51 -8.51
C GLY A 22 10.69 9.92 -7.38
N ASN A 23 9.62 10.68 -7.65
CA ASN A 23 8.66 11.09 -6.63
C ASN A 23 7.63 9.98 -6.36
N ILE A 24 7.32 9.77 -5.08
CA ILE A 24 6.27 8.87 -4.64
C ILE A 24 4.92 9.56 -4.83
N LEU A 25 4.01 8.94 -5.58
CA LEU A 25 2.70 9.52 -5.92
C LEU A 25 1.61 9.08 -4.94
N ASP A 26 0.40 9.62 -5.15
CA ASP A 26 -0.84 9.18 -4.50
C ASP A 26 -0.90 9.38 -2.97
N GLY A 27 -0.08 10.28 -2.43
CA GLY A 27 -0.02 10.57 -1.00
C GLY A 27 0.59 9.44 -0.17
N ARG A 28 1.31 8.52 -0.82
CA ARG A 28 2.01 7.41 -0.17
C ARG A 28 3.44 7.81 0.19
N THR A 29 4.03 7.00 1.06
CA THR A 29 5.41 7.16 1.54
C THR A 29 6.15 5.83 1.50
N ILE A 30 7.46 5.86 1.81
CA ILE A 30 8.30 4.67 1.90
C ILE A 30 7.76 3.68 2.94
N ASP A 31 7.11 4.16 4.00
CA ASP A 31 6.53 3.32 5.06
C ASP A 31 5.34 2.47 4.56
N ASP A 32 4.75 2.82 3.41
CA ASP A 32 3.71 2.02 2.79
C ASP A 32 4.26 0.80 2.04
N PHE A 33 5.55 0.82 1.70
CA PHE A 33 6.17 -0.26 0.94
C PHE A 33 6.24 -1.54 1.74
N ILE A 34 5.99 -2.65 1.08
CA ILE A 34 6.05 -3.96 1.71
C ILE A 34 7.50 -4.44 1.72
N THR A 35 8.02 -4.59 2.94
CA THR A 35 9.20 -5.43 3.20
C THR A 35 8.70 -6.72 3.83
N ILE A 36 9.15 -7.85 3.29
CA ILE A 36 8.86 -9.17 3.86
C ILE A 36 10.20 -9.67 4.39
N GLY A 37 10.27 -10.02 5.67
CA GLY A 37 11.50 -10.59 6.24
C GLY A 37 11.93 -11.86 5.51
N SER A 38 13.18 -12.25 5.68
CA SER A 38 13.66 -13.58 5.32
C SER A 38 14.03 -14.33 6.59
N ASN A 39 13.76 -15.64 6.60
CA ASN A 39 14.22 -16.52 7.67
C ASN A 39 15.63 -17.07 7.40
N LYS A 40 16.24 -16.75 6.24
CA LYS A 40 17.61 -17.17 5.90
C LYS A 40 18.63 -16.19 6.46
N ILE A 41 19.83 -16.70 6.75
CA ILE A 41 20.98 -15.87 7.15
C ILE A 41 21.49 -15.15 5.91
N LEU A 42 21.37 -13.82 5.92
CA LEU A 42 21.86 -12.95 4.86
C LEU A 42 23.10 -12.19 5.33
N LYS A 43 23.98 -11.84 4.38
CA LYS A 43 25.15 -10.99 4.60
C LYS A 43 24.76 -9.61 5.15
N ASN A 44 23.69 -9.03 4.60
CA ASN A 44 23.14 -7.74 5.00
C ASN A 44 21.66 -7.88 5.43
N PRO A 45 21.36 -8.37 6.65
CA PRO A 45 19.98 -8.62 7.07
C PRO A 45 19.17 -7.32 7.24
N GLY A 46 19.82 -6.16 7.31
CA GLY A 46 19.18 -4.84 7.38
C GLY A 46 18.82 -4.23 6.03
N ASP A 47 19.27 -4.81 4.91
CA ASP A 47 19.01 -4.28 3.58
C ASP A 47 17.53 -4.42 3.24
N ARG A 48 16.85 -3.28 3.13
CA ARG A 48 15.44 -3.24 2.73
C ARG A 48 15.35 -3.31 1.21
N ILE A 49 14.94 -4.47 0.72
CA ILE A 49 14.54 -4.66 -0.67
C ILE A 49 13.02 -4.68 -0.80
N PHE A 50 12.52 -4.08 -1.87
CA PHE A 50 11.09 -4.04 -2.19
C PHE A 50 10.83 -4.72 -3.54
N VAL A 51 9.60 -5.19 -3.73
CA VAL A 51 9.14 -5.71 -5.02
C VAL A 51 8.84 -4.54 -5.94
N GLY A 52 9.67 -4.34 -6.95
CA GLY A 52 9.43 -3.41 -8.04
C GLY A 52 8.67 -4.10 -9.18
N TYR A 53 7.82 -3.34 -9.87
CA TYR A 53 7.12 -3.75 -11.07
C TYR A 53 7.27 -2.67 -12.14
N TRP A 54 7.82 -3.06 -13.29
CA TRP A 54 8.09 -2.18 -14.41
C TRP A 54 7.39 -2.67 -15.67
N ILE A 55 6.84 -1.71 -16.43
CA ILE A 55 6.20 -1.96 -17.72
C ILE A 55 7.01 -1.23 -18.78
N LEU A 56 7.66 -1.99 -19.66
CA LEU A 56 8.32 -1.48 -20.85
C LEU A 56 7.36 -1.57 -22.03
N ARG A 57 7.22 -0.48 -22.79
CA ARG A 57 6.48 -0.48 -24.06
C ARG A 57 7.45 -0.21 -25.20
N ASP A 58 7.63 -1.20 -26.07
CA ASP A 58 8.50 -1.16 -27.24
C ASP A 58 7.73 -1.51 -28.52
N SER A 59 8.42 -1.56 -29.66
CA SER A 59 7.85 -1.95 -30.96
C SER A 59 7.34 -3.39 -30.98
N LEU A 60 7.79 -4.23 -30.05
CA LEU A 60 7.37 -5.62 -29.87
C LEU A 60 6.21 -5.75 -28.87
N GLY A 61 5.67 -4.62 -28.40
CA GLY A 61 4.51 -4.53 -27.52
C GLY A 61 4.88 -4.18 -26.09
N GLN A 62 4.05 -4.64 -25.15
CA GLN A 62 4.25 -4.42 -23.72
C GLN A 62 4.99 -5.61 -23.10
N HIS A 63 6.10 -5.33 -22.44
CA HIS A 63 6.87 -6.23 -21.61
C HIS A 63 6.72 -5.80 -20.15
N GLU A 64 6.55 -6.77 -19.28
CA GLU A 64 6.39 -6.57 -17.84
C GLU A 64 7.54 -7.29 -17.15
N ALA A 65 8.06 -6.71 -16.09
CA ALA A 65 9.17 -7.28 -15.33
C ALA A 65 9.02 -6.95 -13.84
N PHE A 66 9.29 -7.95 -13.01
CA PHE A 66 9.52 -7.76 -11.58
C PHE A 66 11.02 -7.65 -11.31
N GLY A 67 11.36 -6.79 -10.37
CA GLY A 67 12.74 -6.47 -10.04
C GLY A 67 12.89 -6.00 -8.62
N THR A 68 14.13 -5.73 -8.25
CA THR A 68 14.46 -5.28 -6.89
C THR A 68 14.43 -3.76 -6.83
N ALA A 69 13.60 -3.19 -5.96
CA ALA A 69 13.65 -1.78 -5.62
C ALA A 69 14.38 -1.57 -4.28
N ARG A 70 15.16 -0.49 -4.19
CA ARG A 70 15.93 -0.09 -3.00
C ARG A 70 15.86 1.42 -2.81
N LEU A 71 16.07 1.85 -1.58
CA LEU A 71 16.36 3.26 -1.28
C LEU A 71 17.81 3.53 -1.65
N ASN A 72 18.02 4.56 -2.45
CA ASN A 72 19.33 5.18 -2.62
C ASN A 72 19.50 6.25 -1.52
N GLY A 73 20.73 6.61 -1.15
CA GLY A 73 21.06 7.54 -0.05
C GLY A 73 20.53 8.98 -0.18
N SER A 74 19.68 9.26 -1.17
CA SER A 74 18.95 10.51 -1.40
C SER A 74 17.43 10.36 -1.19
N ASP A 75 17.00 9.33 -0.45
CA ASP A 75 15.60 8.90 -0.27
C ASP A 75 14.84 8.59 -1.58
N LYS A 76 15.56 8.50 -2.70
CA LYS A 76 15.01 8.08 -3.98
C LYS A 76 14.91 6.58 -4.05
N VAL A 77 13.79 6.09 -4.58
CA VAL A 77 13.59 4.67 -4.83
C VAL A 77 14.13 4.35 -6.22
N CYS A 78 15.11 3.46 -6.28
CA CYS A 78 15.67 2.97 -7.53
C CYS A 78 15.37 1.48 -7.69
N GLY A 79 14.91 1.09 -8.88
CA GLY A 79 14.61 -0.28 -9.25
C GLY A 79 15.62 -0.83 -10.25
N THR A 80 15.94 -2.11 -10.11
CA THR A 80 16.75 -2.88 -11.06
C THR A 80 15.89 -3.99 -11.66
N PHE A 81 15.78 -4.01 -12.98
CA PHE A 81 14.89 -4.88 -13.75
C PHE A 81 15.64 -5.57 -14.89
N LEU A 82 15.07 -6.66 -15.39
CA LEU A 82 15.45 -7.22 -16.69
C LEU A 82 14.49 -6.69 -17.75
N ASN A 83 15.02 -6.22 -18.87
CA ASN A 83 14.20 -5.90 -20.03
C ASN A 83 13.88 -7.16 -20.85
N ARG A 84 13.22 -6.96 -22.00
CA ARG A 84 12.80 -8.05 -22.90
C ARG A 84 13.96 -8.91 -23.40
N GLN A 85 15.14 -8.32 -23.57
CA GLN A 85 16.36 -9.00 -24.02
C GLN A 85 17.13 -9.64 -22.86
N ASN A 86 16.54 -9.65 -21.65
CA ASN A 86 17.18 -10.05 -20.41
C ASN A 86 18.48 -9.27 -20.15
N THR A 87 18.51 -7.97 -20.48
CA THR A 87 19.60 -7.09 -20.03
C THR A 87 19.15 -6.27 -18.84
N ARG A 88 20.10 -5.91 -17.97
CA ARG A 88 19.87 -5.10 -16.77
C ARG A 88 19.47 -3.68 -17.15
N GLU A 89 18.41 -3.20 -16.51
CA GLU A 89 17.97 -1.82 -16.53
C GLU A 89 17.90 -1.30 -15.09
N GLU A 90 18.46 -0.13 -14.84
CA GLU A 90 18.40 0.55 -13.54
C GLU A 90 17.74 1.91 -13.72
N MET A 91 16.74 2.20 -12.89
CA MET A 91 16.00 3.45 -12.97
C MET A 91 15.53 3.93 -11.60
N CYS A 92 15.59 5.23 -11.37
CA CYS A 92 15.12 5.87 -10.14
C CYS A 92 13.78 6.59 -10.35
N GLY A 93 12.88 5.95 -11.11
CA GLY A 93 11.56 6.46 -11.44
C GLY A 93 10.90 5.70 -12.59
N GLY A 94 9.59 5.88 -12.78
CA GLY A 94 8.85 5.28 -13.91
C GLY A 94 8.45 3.81 -13.70
N PHE A 95 8.37 3.37 -12.44
CA PHE A 95 7.97 2.01 -12.06
C PHE A 95 7.05 2.05 -10.84
N ARG A 96 6.56 0.88 -10.43
CA ARG A 96 5.68 0.72 -9.26
C ARG A 96 6.34 -0.13 -8.19
N VAL A 97 6.02 0.15 -6.93
CA VAL A 97 6.51 -0.60 -5.77
C VAL A 97 5.34 -1.24 -5.04
N LEU A 98 5.46 -2.52 -4.70
CA LEU A 98 4.44 -3.24 -3.96
C LEU A 98 4.28 -2.64 -2.57
N SER A 99 3.03 -2.34 -2.22
CA SER A 99 2.69 -1.57 -1.03
C SER A 99 1.46 -2.13 -0.33
N ARG A 100 1.31 -1.77 0.94
CA ARG A 100 0.12 -2.09 1.72
C ARG A 100 -1.11 -1.45 1.08
N HIS A 101 -2.29 -2.01 1.35
CA HIS A 101 -3.54 -1.52 0.77
C HIS A 101 -3.75 -0.02 1.04
N LYS A 102 -4.02 0.78 -0.02
CA LYS A 102 -4.04 2.26 0.02
C LYS A 102 -4.89 2.85 1.14
N ILE A 103 -6.06 2.26 1.38
CA ILE A 103 -7.05 2.81 2.33
C ILE A 103 -6.89 2.19 3.72
N SER A 104 -6.48 0.93 3.78
CA SER A 104 -6.55 0.15 5.01
C SER A 104 -5.21 -0.14 5.67
N GLY A 105 -4.11 0.01 4.94
CA GLY A 105 -2.77 -0.32 5.43
C GLY A 105 -2.51 -1.82 5.56
N VAL A 106 -3.39 -2.68 5.01
CA VAL A 106 -3.29 -4.13 5.11
C VAL A 106 -2.20 -4.68 4.20
N ASN A 107 -1.42 -5.64 4.72
CA ASN A 107 -0.46 -6.42 3.94
C ASN A 107 -0.90 -7.89 3.86
N PRO A 108 -1.57 -8.31 2.76
CA PRO A 108 -1.95 -9.71 2.58
C PRO A 108 -0.83 -10.58 2.02
N PHE A 109 0.35 -10.02 1.74
CA PHE A 109 1.37 -10.70 0.96
C PHE A 109 2.39 -11.45 1.80
N GLU A 110 2.83 -12.57 1.27
CA GLU A 110 3.94 -13.36 1.82
C GLU A 110 4.70 -14.07 0.71
N PHE A 111 6.00 -14.28 0.93
CA PHE A 111 6.82 -15.15 0.10
C PHE A 111 6.75 -16.56 0.66
N ILE A 112 6.46 -17.53 -0.20
CA ILE A 112 6.43 -18.95 0.17
C ILE A 112 7.34 -19.76 -0.75
N PRO A 113 7.94 -20.86 -0.28
CA PRO A 113 8.76 -21.73 -1.11
C PRO A 113 8.01 -22.19 -2.37
N VAL A 114 8.70 -22.22 -3.51
CA VAL A 114 8.08 -22.53 -4.81
C VAL A 114 7.32 -23.87 -4.82
N THR A 115 7.76 -24.83 -4.01
CA THR A 115 7.15 -26.16 -3.83
C THR A 115 5.83 -26.16 -3.07
N GLN A 116 5.55 -25.10 -2.33
CA GLN A 116 4.33 -24.94 -1.51
C GLN A 116 3.31 -24.01 -2.18
N VAL A 117 3.61 -23.49 -3.37
CA VAL A 117 2.78 -22.49 -4.04
C VAL A 117 1.45 -23.07 -4.51
N ILE A 118 0.39 -22.58 -3.89
CA ILE A 118 -0.98 -22.72 -4.39
C ILE A 118 -1.17 -21.67 -5.50
N ARG A 119 -1.10 -22.12 -6.76
CA ARG A 119 -1.16 -21.25 -7.95
C ARG A 119 -2.24 -20.15 -7.95
N PRO A 120 -3.50 -20.40 -7.57
CA PRO A 120 -4.51 -19.32 -7.52
C PRO A 120 -4.17 -18.16 -6.58
N TYR A 121 -3.29 -18.37 -5.60
CA TYR A 121 -2.86 -17.32 -4.68
C TYR A 121 -1.59 -16.60 -5.14
N ALA A 122 -0.87 -17.12 -6.13
CA ALA A 122 0.34 -16.48 -6.66
C ALA A 122 -0.01 -15.14 -7.30
N VAL A 123 0.71 -14.08 -6.95
CA VAL A 123 0.53 -12.77 -7.60
C VAL A 123 1.03 -12.88 -9.02
N THR A 124 0.21 -12.49 -10.01
CA THR A 124 0.54 -12.63 -11.42
C THR A 124 0.24 -11.38 -12.23
N TYR A 125 1.12 -11.09 -13.18
CA TYR A 125 0.91 -10.14 -14.27
C TYR A 125 1.42 -10.79 -15.55
N ARG A 126 0.58 -10.89 -16.58
CA ARG A 126 0.87 -11.59 -17.84
C ARG A 126 1.58 -12.94 -17.68
N ARG A 127 1.14 -13.75 -16.71
CA ARG A 127 1.69 -15.09 -16.40
C ARG A 127 3.09 -15.09 -15.78
N GLN A 128 3.60 -13.94 -15.40
CA GLN A 128 4.82 -13.80 -14.62
C GLN A 128 4.49 -13.50 -13.16
N GLN A 129 5.31 -14.02 -12.25
CA GLN A 129 5.16 -13.86 -10.81
C GLN A 129 6.39 -13.16 -10.22
N PRO A 130 6.22 -12.29 -9.22
CA PRO A 130 7.35 -11.79 -8.46
C PRO A 130 7.94 -12.94 -7.63
N ALA A 131 9.25 -13.13 -7.74
CA ALA A 131 9.97 -14.17 -7.04
C ALA A 131 11.08 -13.55 -6.18
N ARG A 132 11.27 -14.09 -4.99
CA ARG A 132 12.47 -13.87 -4.20
C ARG A 132 13.45 -14.99 -4.46
N ILE A 133 14.67 -14.61 -4.79
CA ILE A 133 15.75 -15.52 -5.14
C ILE A 133 16.84 -15.34 -4.09
N TYR A 134 17.39 -16.46 -3.61
CA TYR A 134 18.50 -16.47 -2.66
C TYR A 134 19.78 -16.91 -3.37
N SER A 135 20.82 -16.07 -3.28
CA SER A 135 22.15 -16.46 -3.74
C SER A 135 22.89 -17.17 -2.62
N TYR A 136 23.15 -18.46 -2.78
CA TYR A 136 23.89 -19.25 -1.79
C TYR A 136 25.33 -18.74 -1.64
N ASN A 137 26.00 -18.43 -2.75
CA ASN A 137 27.41 -18.03 -2.74
C ASN A 137 27.62 -16.64 -2.13
N LYS A 138 26.63 -15.74 -2.26
CA LYS A 138 26.73 -14.34 -1.81
C LYS A 138 25.97 -14.07 -0.51
N TYR A 139 25.20 -15.04 -0.02
CA TYR A 139 24.32 -14.90 1.14
C TYR A 139 23.42 -13.67 1.03
N GLU A 140 22.85 -13.44 -0.14
CA GLU A 140 21.95 -12.31 -0.39
C GLU A 140 20.62 -12.77 -0.96
N ASN A 141 19.66 -11.86 -0.99
CA ASN A 141 18.42 -12.07 -1.72
C ASN A 141 18.07 -10.88 -2.60
N PHE A 142 17.25 -11.15 -3.60
CA PHE A 142 16.79 -10.16 -4.55
C PHE A 142 15.44 -10.59 -5.12
N ILE A 143 14.74 -9.62 -5.70
CA ILE A 143 13.48 -9.82 -6.39
C ILE A 143 13.74 -9.96 -7.89
N GLY A 144 13.11 -10.97 -8.47
CA GLY A 144 13.12 -11.24 -9.90
C GLY A 144 11.76 -11.68 -10.41
N THR A 145 11.76 -12.19 -11.63
CA THR A 145 10.58 -12.59 -12.38
C THR A 145 10.57 -14.10 -12.57
N ALA A 146 9.52 -14.76 -12.07
CA ALA A 146 9.28 -16.17 -12.28
C ALA A 146 8.20 -16.43 -13.35
N ASN A 147 8.31 -17.57 -14.00
CA ASN A 147 7.26 -18.16 -14.81
C ASN A 147 6.99 -19.58 -14.28
N LEU A 148 5.97 -19.72 -13.45
CA LEU A 148 5.61 -20.99 -12.82
C LEU A 148 5.12 -22.07 -13.79
N ARG A 149 4.71 -21.69 -15.01
CA ARG A 149 4.32 -22.65 -16.05
C ARG A 149 5.55 -23.33 -16.63
N ASN A 150 6.57 -22.54 -16.93
CA ASN A 150 7.80 -23.02 -17.54
C ASN A 150 8.85 -23.44 -16.49
N ARG A 151 8.62 -23.12 -15.21
CA ARG A 151 9.50 -23.40 -14.08
C ARG A 151 10.89 -22.76 -14.24
N ILE A 152 10.86 -21.48 -14.61
CA ILE A 152 12.03 -20.64 -14.86
C ILE A 152 11.92 -19.39 -14.02
N VAL A 153 13.03 -18.96 -13.43
CA VAL A 153 13.14 -17.69 -12.71
C VAL A 153 14.34 -16.92 -13.20
N TRP A 154 14.16 -15.61 -13.36
CA TRP A 154 15.20 -14.67 -13.74
C TRP A 154 15.35 -13.59 -12.68
N GLY A 155 16.57 -13.13 -12.41
CA GLY A 155 16.80 -11.99 -11.55
C GLY A 155 18.21 -11.44 -11.67
N ILE A 156 18.51 -10.42 -10.86
CA ILE A 156 19.77 -9.69 -10.90
C ILE A 156 20.31 -9.59 -9.47
N GLU A 157 21.51 -10.11 -9.27
CA GLU A 157 22.26 -10.04 -8.03
C GLU A 157 22.78 -8.61 -7.76
N SER A 158 23.26 -8.34 -6.55
CA SER A 158 23.73 -6.99 -6.17
C SER A 158 24.92 -6.50 -6.98
N ASP A 159 25.77 -7.41 -7.46
CA ASP A 159 26.92 -7.12 -8.34
C ASP A 159 26.55 -7.06 -9.83
N SER A 160 25.25 -7.00 -10.14
CA SER A 160 24.71 -6.95 -11.52
C SER A 160 24.82 -8.26 -12.30
N THR A 161 25.17 -9.38 -11.67
CA THR A 161 25.12 -10.69 -12.32
C THR A 161 23.67 -11.08 -12.61
N ILE A 162 23.39 -11.45 -13.86
CA ILE A 162 22.07 -11.93 -14.28
C ILE A 162 21.99 -13.42 -14.00
N ILE A 163 20.99 -13.82 -13.22
CA ILE A 163 20.78 -15.20 -12.82
C ILE A 163 19.54 -15.74 -13.53
N LYS A 164 19.69 -16.96 -14.04
CA LYS A 164 18.61 -17.79 -14.59
C LYS A 164 18.60 -19.11 -13.84
N VAL A 165 17.49 -19.43 -13.19
CA VAL A 165 17.27 -20.70 -12.51
C VAL A 165 16.16 -21.44 -13.24
N GLU A 166 16.50 -22.56 -13.87
CA GLU A 166 15.53 -23.47 -14.47
C GLU A 166 15.47 -24.76 -13.66
N GLU A 167 14.27 -25.24 -13.35
CA GLU A 167 14.10 -26.46 -12.56
C GLU A 167 14.76 -27.69 -13.23
N THR A 168 14.74 -27.77 -14.56
CA THR A 168 15.32 -28.88 -15.32
C THR A 168 16.83 -28.97 -15.19
N ASP A 169 17.50 -27.81 -15.06
CA ASP A 169 18.96 -27.71 -15.11
C ASP A 169 19.53 -27.65 -13.68
N THR A 170 18.79 -27.02 -12.76
CA THR A 170 19.25 -26.65 -11.42
C THR A 170 18.16 -26.92 -10.38
N TYR A 171 17.65 -28.16 -10.33
CA TYR A 171 16.51 -28.55 -9.48
C TYR A 171 16.65 -28.11 -8.01
N ASN A 172 17.81 -28.39 -7.40
CA ASN A 172 18.04 -28.06 -5.99
C ASN A 172 17.98 -26.55 -5.73
N ASP A 173 18.58 -25.74 -6.60
CA ASP A 173 18.50 -24.28 -6.50
C ASP A 173 17.07 -23.79 -6.70
N TYR A 174 16.36 -24.34 -7.68
CA TYR A 174 14.96 -23.99 -7.92
C TYR A 174 14.10 -24.27 -6.69
N VAL A 175 14.24 -25.44 -6.06
CA VAL A 175 13.41 -25.84 -4.91
C VAL A 175 13.79 -25.11 -3.61
N GLN A 176 15.09 -24.92 -3.36
CA GLN A 176 15.57 -24.41 -2.07
C GLN A 176 15.72 -22.89 -2.04
N ASN A 177 15.96 -22.26 -3.19
CA ASN A 177 16.36 -20.85 -3.28
C ASN A 177 15.34 -19.94 -3.95
N ILE A 178 14.17 -20.46 -4.32
CA ILE A 178 13.08 -19.68 -4.91
C ILE A 178 11.87 -19.66 -3.99
N GLU A 179 11.42 -18.44 -3.69
CA GLU A 179 10.12 -18.17 -3.08
C GLU A 179 9.27 -17.32 -4.03
N ILE A 180 7.96 -17.55 -4.02
CA ILE A 180 7.01 -16.82 -4.87
C ILE A 180 6.10 -15.99 -3.99
N LEU A 181 5.82 -14.77 -4.43
CA LEU A 181 4.86 -13.90 -3.76
C LEU A 181 3.44 -14.43 -3.95
N ILE A 182 2.74 -14.67 -2.84
CA ILE A 182 1.31 -14.95 -2.84
C ILE A 182 0.52 -13.85 -2.14
N LYS A 183 -0.76 -13.74 -2.47
CA LYS A 183 -1.76 -12.99 -1.71
C LYS A 183 -2.51 -13.98 -0.81
N ASN A 184 -2.26 -13.93 0.49
CA ASN A 184 -2.90 -14.82 1.46
C ASN A 184 -4.31 -14.31 1.82
N PRO A 185 -5.38 -15.07 1.49
CA PRO A 185 -6.76 -14.64 1.74
C PRO A 185 -7.11 -14.56 3.24
N LEU A 186 -6.41 -15.30 4.11
CA LEU A 186 -6.65 -15.26 5.56
C LEU A 186 -6.17 -13.93 6.17
N ARG A 187 -5.08 -13.37 5.64
CA ARG A 187 -4.54 -12.08 6.07
C ARG A 187 -5.41 -10.91 5.62
N GLU A 188 -6.08 -11.05 4.46
CA GLU A 188 -7.02 -10.04 3.96
C GLU A 188 -8.30 -9.97 4.83
N ASN A 189 -8.88 -11.11 5.19
CA ASN A 189 -10.16 -11.18 5.91
C ASN A 189 -10.09 -10.72 7.37
N ASN A 190 -9.01 -11.04 8.09
CA ASN A 190 -8.84 -10.60 9.48
C ASN A 190 -8.85 -9.07 9.59
N ASP A 191 -8.33 -8.39 8.58
CA ASP A 191 -8.23 -6.94 8.61
C ASP A 191 -9.47 -6.24 8.06
N VAL A 192 -10.25 -6.81 7.13
CA VAL A 192 -11.57 -6.26 6.72
C VAL A 192 -12.48 -6.11 7.94
N ILE A 193 -12.53 -7.12 8.79
CA ILE A 193 -13.30 -7.09 10.04
C ILE A 193 -12.78 -6.00 10.99
N MET A 194 -11.46 -5.86 11.12
CA MET A 194 -10.84 -4.82 11.94
C MET A 194 -11.12 -3.40 11.40
N LEU A 195 -11.05 -3.21 10.08
CA LEU A 195 -11.31 -1.94 9.41
C LEU A 195 -12.77 -1.52 9.52
N GLU A 196 -13.69 -2.48 9.43
CA GLU A 196 -15.10 -2.20 9.60
C GLU A 196 -15.43 -1.80 11.04
N ARG A 197 -14.75 -2.40 12.03
CA ARG A 197 -14.80 -1.93 13.43
C ARG A 197 -14.28 -0.49 13.56
N LEU A 198 -13.12 -0.18 13.00
CA LEU A 198 -12.54 1.17 13.06
C LEU A 198 -13.37 2.22 12.32
N ARG A 199 -14.04 1.85 11.22
CA ARG A 199 -14.98 2.74 10.51
C ARG A 199 -16.19 3.08 11.39
N LYS A 200 -16.81 2.06 11.99
CA LYS A 200 -17.93 2.25 12.92
C LYS A 200 -17.54 3.11 14.12
N GLU A 201 -16.32 2.97 14.62
CA GLU A 201 -15.80 3.78 15.73
C GLU A 201 -15.59 5.24 15.32
N ARG A 202 -14.99 5.52 14.16
CA ARG A 202 -14.86 6.91 13.64
C ARG A 202 -16.21 7.56 13.35
N GLU A 203 -17.19 6.81 12.85
CA GLU A 203 -18.54 7.31 12.65
C GLU A 203 -19.21 7.66 13.98
N ARG A 204 -19.06 6.81 15.01
CA ARG A 204 -19.53 7.12 16.37
C ARG A 204 -18.89 8.40 16.90
N GLU A 205 -17.57 8.55 16.81
CA GLU A 205 -16.89 9.77 17.25
C GLU A 205 -17.40 11.02 16.52
N ARG A 206 -17.62 10.95 15.20
CA ARG A 206 -18.17 12.07 14.43
C ARG A 206 -19.57 12.44 14.90
N THR A 207 -20.43 11.44 15.09
CA THR A 207 -21.79 11.66 15.58
C THR A 207 -21.78 12.25 16.99
N GLU A 208 -20.93 11.75 17.89
CA GLU A 208 -20.77 12.31 19.24
C GLU A 208 -20.30 13.76 19.22
N ARG A 209 -19.32 14.10 18.37
CA ARG A 209 -18.87 15.49 18.21
C ARG A 209 -19.99 16.39 17.71
N LEU A 210 -20.80 15.90 16.76
CA LEU A 210 -21.95 16.64 16.24
C LEU A 210 -23.01 16.84 17.34
N CYS A 211 -23.33 15.81 18.12
CA CYS A 211 -24.24 15.92 19.27
C CYS A 211 -23.74 16.93 20.31
N ARG A 212 -22.43 16.94 20.62
CA ARG A 212 -21.84 17.94 21.53
C ARG A 212 -22.01 19.36 21.00
N GLN A 213 -21.76 19.59 19.73
CA GLN A 213 -21.94 20.91 19.10
C GLN A 213 -23.41 21.36 19.08
N ILE A 214 -24.35 20.44 18.82
CA ILE A 214 -25.78 20.74 18.86
C ILE A 214 -26.20 21.14 20.29
N ASN A 215 -25.83 20.35 21.29
CA ASN A 215 -26.13 20.64 22.69
C ASN A 215 -25.54 21.96 23.17
N GLU A 216 -24.33 22.29 22.72
CA GLU A 216 -23.67 23.56 23.04
C GLU A 216 -24.40 24.75 22.39
N LYS A 217 -24.81 24.62 21.13
CA LYS A 217 -25.65 25.63 20.45
C LYS A 217 -27.00 25.82 21.12
N GLU A 218 -27.65 24.74 21.57
CA GLU A 218 -28.91 24.83 22.30
C GLU A 218 -28.75 25.52 23.66
N ARG A 219 -27.68 25.21 24.40
CA ARG A 219 -27.36 25.90 25.66
C ARG A 219 -27.15 27.39 25.46
N LEU A 220 -26.40 27.78 24.43
CA LEU A 220 -26.18 29.18 24.07
C LEU A 220 -27.50 29.88 23.69
N LYS A 221 -28.36 29.22 22.91
CA LYS A 221 -29.67 29.75 22.51
C LYS A 221 -30.61 29.95 23.70
N ASN A 222 -30.63 28.99 24.64
CA ASN A 222 -31.42 29.11 25.87
C ASN A 222 -30.89 30.22 26.77
N LYS A 223 -29.56 30.38 26.88
CA LYS A 223 -28.96 31.49 27.64
C LYS A 223 -29.32 32.85 27.03
N LEU A 224 -29.24 32.99 25.70
CA LEU A 224 -29.67 34.20 24.99
C LEU A 224 -31.16 34.50 25.20
N ARG A 225 -32.03 33.47 25.22
CA ARG A 225 -33.46 33.63 25.50
C ARG A 225 -33.71 34.14 26.92
N ILE A 226 -33.03 33.57 27.91
CA ILE A 226 -33.12 34.01 29.31
C ILE A 226 -32.64 35.47 29.43
N ASP A 227 -31.51 35.82 28.80
CA ASP A 227 -31.01 37.20 28.80
C ASP A 227 -32.00 38.19 28.15
N THR A 228 -32.71 37.75 27.09
CA THR A 228 -33.74 38.56 26.42
C THR A 228 -35.00 38.72 27.27
N GLU A 229 -35.43 37.65 27.96
CA GLU A 229 -36.57 37.69 28.91
C GLU A 229 -36.27 38.57 30.12
N VAL A 230 -35.05 38.52 30.66
CA VAL A 230 -34.59 39.40 31.75
C VAL A 230 -34.56 40.87 31.32
N HIS A 231 -34.11 41.17 30.10
CA HIS A 231 -34.12 42.54 29.57
C HIS A 231 -35.53 43.09 29.32
N ASN A 232 -36.49 42.25 28.92
CA ASN A 232 -37.88 42.69 28.72
C ASN A 232 -38.60 42.99 30.05
N LEU A 233 -38.30 42.26 31.13
CA LEU A 233 -38.84 42.53 32.46
C LEU A 233 -38.29 43.82 33.12
N SER A 234 -37.14 44.32 32.65
CA SER A 234 -36.54 45.57 33.17
C SER A 234 -37.16 46.84 32.59
N ASN A 235 -38.02 46.75 31.57
CA ASN A 235 -38.58 47.91 30.86
C ASN A 235 -39.97 48.36 31.36
N ASP A 236 -40.58 47.67 32.34
CA ASP A 236 -41.95 47.96 32.79
C ASP A 236 -42.06 49.01 33.92
N ASN A 237 -40.98 49.71 34.28
CA ASN A 237 -41.01 50.76 35.31
C ASN A 237 -40.58 52.14 34.76
N ILE A 238 -41.46 52.80 34.01
CA ILE A 238 -41.37 54.26 33.77
C ILE A 238 -42.69 54.92 34.19
N PRO A 239 -42.69 55.88 35.14
CA PRO A 239 -43.91 56.50 35.64
C PRO A 239 -44.50 57.52 34.65
N LEU A 240 -45.81 57.42 34.42
CA LEU A 240 -46.60 58.36 33.61
C LEU A 240 -46.71 59.74 34.31
N PHE A 241 -45.92 60.71 33.86
CA PHE A 241 -46.12 62.12 34.24
C PHE A 241 -47.32 62.74 33.50
N LYS A 242 -48.39 63.03 34.24
CA LYS A 242 -49.54 63.83 33.79
C LYS A 242 -49.13 65.30 33.57
N ARG A 243 -49.21 65.81 32.34
CA ARG A 243 -49.14 67.26 32.04
C ARG A 243 -50.50 67.92 32.28
N LYS A 244 -50.57 68.88 33.21
CA LYS A 244 -51.68 69.86 33.34
C LYS A 244 -51.59 70.87 32.18
N ARG A 245 -52.72 71.12 31.51
CA ARG A 245 -52.92 72.27 30.60
C ARG A 245 -53.24 73.50 31.45
N VAL A 246 -52.54 74.60 31.20
CA VAL A 246 -52.92 75.94 31.66
C VAL A 246 -53.59 76.64 30.48
N PHE A 247 -54.81 77.14 30.69
CA PHE A 247 -55.55 78.01 29.78
C PHE A 247 -55.09 79.45 29.98
N ASN A 248 -54.93 80.18 28.87
CA ASN A 248 -55.24 81.60 28.78
C ASN A 248 -56.35 81.75 27.73
#